data_AF-A0AB35YHU7-F1
#
_entry.id   AF-A0AB35YHU7-F1
#
_cell.length_a   1.000
_cell.length_b   1.000
_cell.length_c   1.000
_cell.angle_alpha   90.00
_cell.angle_beta   90.00
_cell.angle_gamma   90.00
#
_symmetry.space_group_name_H-M   'P 1'
#
loop_
_entity.id
_entity.type
_entity.pdbx_description
1 polymer ?
#
loop_
_entity_poly.entity_id
_entity_poly.type
_entity_poly.pdbx_seq_one_letter_code
_entity_poly.pdbx_strand_id
1 'polypeptide(L)' 'MFFVLILSILSFSGSEVNEKISNRAESIVEIGNLLGLGGTQRVTQFKDVPKSHYASGYIQSAVDKGLRIEEIIKSR' A
#
# COMPACT_ATOMS: atom_id res chain seq x y z
N MET A 1 -38.82 13.43 23.17
CA MET A 1 -37.57 12.63 23.11
C MET A 1 -37.63 11.61 21.97
N PHE A 2 -37.81 12.01 20.70
CA PHE A 2 -37.76 11.08 19.55
C PHE A 2 -37.17 11.71 18.28
N PHE A 3 -36.56 12.90 18.37
CA PHE A 3 -36.06 13.64 17.20
C PHE A 3 -34.51 13.61 17.05
N VAL A 4 -33.81 12.90 17.93
CA VAL A 4 -32.32 12.91 17.98
C VAL A 4 -31.70 11.68 17.30
N LEU A 5 -32.50 10.69 16.86
CA LEU A 5 -31.96 9.41 16.38
C LEU A 5 -31.53 9.42 14.89
N ILE A 6 -31.96 10.40 14.09
CA ILE A 6 -31.73 10.38 12.63
C ILE A 6 -30.43 11.12 12.24
N LEU A 7 -29.83 11.92 13.12
CA LEU A 7 -28.66 12.74 12.77
C LEU A 7 -27.30 12.02 12.88
N SER A 8 -27.26 10.77 13.35
CA SER A 8 -26.00 10.01 13.48
C SER A 8 -25.62 9.21 12.22
N ILE A 9 -26.49 9.14 11.21
CA ILE A 9 -26.26 8.30 10.02
C ILE A 9 -25.43 9.03 8.94
N LEU A 10 -25.23 10.36 9.07
CA LEU A 10 -24.55 11.18 8.04
C LEU A 10 -23.05 11.41 8.26
N SER A 11 -22.45 10.90 9.34
CA SER A 11 -21.00 11.10 9.58
C SER A 11 -20.12 9.95 9.07
N PHE A 12 -20.67 8.92 8.42
CA PHE A 12 -19.88 7.91 7.72
C PHE A 12 -19.56 8.39 6.29
N SER A 13 -18.81 9.48 6.18
CA SER A 13 -18.31 9.94 4.90
C SER A 13 -16.81 10.16 5.00
N GLY A 14 -16.06 9.19 4.44
CA GLY A 14 -14.72 9.45 3.95
C GLY A 14 -13.58 8.67 4.60
N SER A 15 -13.51 7.35 4.37
CA SER A 15 -12.21 6.65 4.39
C SER A 15 -12.14 5.43 3.46
N GLU A 16 -12.90 5.40 2.36
CA GLU A 16 -12.88 4.28 1.41
C GLU A 16 -11.84 4.46 0.28
N VAL A 17 -11.11 5.57 0.27
CA VAL A 17 -10.14 5.92 -0.79
C VAL A 17 -8.69 5.89 -0.25
N ASN A 18 -8.28 4.81 0.41
CA ASN A 18 -6.84 4.53 0.63
C ASN A 18 -6.49 3.07 1.00
N GLU A 19 -7.48 2.24 1.32
CA GLU A 19 -7.24 0.87 1.80
C GLU A 19 -6.59 -0.04 0.74
N LYS A 20 -6.95 0.16 -0.54
CA LYS A 20 -6.49 -0.68 -1.65
C LYS A 20 -5.00 -0.52 -1.99
N ILE A 21 -4.40 0.62 -1.67
CA ILE A 21 -2.95 0.85 -1.83
C ILE A 21 -2.20 0.34 -0.60
N SER A 22 -2.74 0.55 0.60
CA SER A 22 -2.13 0.07 1.86
C SER A 22 -1.90 -1.44 1.82
N ASN A 23 -2.90 -2.23 1.42
CA ASN A 23 -2.78 -3.69 1.41
C ASN A 23 -1.71 -4.20 0.41
N ARG A 24 -1.53 -3.51 -0.72
CA ARG A 24 -0.52 -3.88 -1.72
C ARG A 24 0.88 -3.54 -1.24
N ALA A 25 1.06 -2.33 -0.70
CA ALA A 25 2.34 -1.90 -0.18
C ALA A 25 2.77 -2.76 1.03
N GLU A 26 1.85 -3.08 1.93
CA GLU A 26 2.07 -3.99 3.06
C GLU A 26 2.48 -5.38 2.58
N SER A 27 1.76 -5.94 1.60
CA SER A 27 2.11 -7.24 1.01
C SER A 27 3.51 -7.26 0.38
N ILE A 28 3.92 -6.18 -0.30
CA ILE A 28 5.26 -6.06 -0.87
C ILE A 28 6.32 -5.97 0.22
N VAL A 29 6.05 -5.29 1.33
CA VAL A 29 6.98 -5.22 2.47
C VAL A 29 7.13 -6.60 3.11
N GLU A 30 6.03 -7.31 3.35
CA GLU A 30 6.03 -8.67 3.92
C GLU A 30 6.84 -9.63 3.03
N ILE A 31 6.46 -9.74 1.75
CA ILE A 31 7.14 -10.63 0.80
C ILE A 31 8.59 -10.17 0.56
N GLY A 32 8.82 -8.86 0.53
CA GLY A 32 10.16 -8.31 0.39
C GLY A 32 11.07 -8.70 1.54
N ASN A 33 10.57 -8.72 2.77
CA ASN A 33 11.32 -9.22 3.92
C ASN A 33 11.64 -10.72 3.78
N LEU A 34 10.67 -11.53 3.37
CA LEU A 34 10.86 -12.98 3.14
C LEU A 34 11.90 -13.26 2.04
N LEU A 35 11.97 -12.44 1.01
CA LEU A 35 12.89 -12.56 -0.12
C LEU A 35 14.24 -11.83 0.07
N GLY A 36 14.48 -11.24 1.24
CA GLY A 36 15.67 -10.46 1.52
C GLY A 36 15.86 -9.28 0.57
N LEU A 37 14.78 -8.53 0.29
CA LEU A 37 14.82 -7.29 -0.47
C LEU A 37 15.20 -6.12 0.44
N GLY A 38 15.99 -5.17 -0.10
CA GLY A 38 16.36 -3.97 0.64
C GLY A 38 15.20 -3.00 0.79
N GLY A 39 14.84 -2.65 2.02
CA GLY A 39 13.74 -1.74 2.35
C GLY A 39 14.08 -0.25 2.35
N THR A 40 15.35 0.12 2.14
CA THR A 40 15.79 1.53 2.19
C THR A 40 15.04 2.39 1.18
N GLN A 41 14.30 3.38 1.70
CA GLN A 41 13.48 4.28 0.90
C GLN A 41 14.29 4.99 -0.19
N ARG A 42 13.84 4.89 -1.44
CA ARG A 42 14.55 5.42 -2.61
C ARG A 42 13.59 5.77 -3.74
N VAL A 43 14.10 6.52 -4.71
CA VAL A 43 13.33 6.85 -5.91
C VAL A 43 12.94 5.56 -6.61
N THR A 44 11.67 5.48 -7.01
CA THR A 44 11.17 4.36 -7.80
C THR A 44 10.86 4.84 -9.22
N GLN A 45 10.75 3.91 -10.16
CA GLN A 45 10.24 4.21 -11.51
C GLN A 45 8.73 4.50 -11.55
N PHE A 46 7.99 4.25 -10.47
CA PHE A 46 6.54 4.40 -10.42
C PHE A 46 6.16 5.82 -9.99
N LYS A 47 5.42 6.53 -10.86
CA LYS A 47 5.03 7.93 -10.65
C LYS A 47 4.18 8.13 -9.38
N ASP A 48 3.39 7.14 -9.02
CA ASP A 48 2.49 7.12 -7.87
C ASP A 48 3.16 6.65 -6.56
N VAL A 49 4.44 6.23 -6.62
CA VAL A 49 5.20 5.81 -5.44
C VAL A 49 6.36 6.78 -5.19
N PRO A 50 6.15 7.83 -4.36
CA PRO A 50 7.20 8.79 -4.07
C PRO A 50 8.33 8.13 -3.27
N LYS A 51 9.53 8.74 -3.32
CA LYS A 51 10.70 8.30 -2.54
C LYS A 51 10.40 8.18 -1.04
N SER A 52 9.56 9.05 -0.50
CA SER A 52 9.17 9.05 0.92
C SER A 52 8.17 7.97 1.29
N HIS A 53 7.67 7.17 0.35
CA HIS A 53 6.79 6.06 0.64
C HIS A 53 7.57 4.95 1.37
N TYR A 54 7.02 4.39 2.46
CA TYR A 54 7.72 3.40 3.29
C TYR A 54 8.10 2.13 2.51
N ALA A 55 7.23 1.69 1.58
CA ALA A 55 7.48 0.54 0.73
C ALA A 55 8.40 0.82 -0.49
N SER A 56 8.81 2.07 -0.74
CA SER A 56 9.53 2.45 -1.98
C SER A 56 10.83 1.67 -2.19
N GLY A 57 11.57 1.40 -1.10
CA GLY A 57 12.78 0.59 -1.13
C GLY A 57 12.52 -0.83 -1.59
N TYR A 58 11.52 -1.49 -0.98
CA TYR A 58 11.13 -2.86 -1.30
C TYR A 58 10.62 -2.98 -2.75
N ILE A 59 9.79 -2.03 -3.18
CA ILE A 59 9.25 -1.97 -4.54
C ILE A 59 10.40 -1.89 -5.56
N GLN A 60 11.34 -0.96 -5.37
CA GLN A 60 12.44 -0.83 -6.30
C GLN A 60 13.41 -2.02 -6.22
N SER A 61 13.60 -2.60 -5.03
CA SER A 61 14.45 -3.80 -4.87
C SER A 61 13.87 -5.04 -5.55
N ALA A 62 12.55 -5.17 -5.60
CA ALA A 62 11.88 -6.23 -6.36
C ALA A 62 12.12 -6.05 -7.86
N VAL A 63 11.95 -4.83 -8.37
CA VAL A 63 12.22 -4.48 -9.78
C VAL A 63 13.68 -4.80 -10.16
N ASP A 64 14.64 -4.41 -9.33
CA ASP A 64 16.07 -4.62 -9.60
C ASP A 64 16.43 -6.11 -9.67
N LYS A 65 15.69 -6.97 -8.96
CA LYS A 65 15.81 -8.44 -9.06
C LYS A 65 15.01 -9.05 -10.22
N GLY A 66 14.35 -8.24 -11.04
CA GLY A 66 13.51 -8.70 -12.15
C GLY A 66 12.14 -9.24 -11.72
N LEU A 67 11.74 -9.04 -10.47
CA LEU A 67 10.43 -9.46 -9.97
C LEU A 67 9.36 -8.47 -10.42
N ARG A 68 8.25 -8.99 -10.93
CA ARG A 68 7.08 -8.18 -11.28
C ARG A 68 6.20 -8.03 -10.04
N ILE A 69 6.04 -6.79 -9.58
CA ILE A 69 5.21 -6.44 -8.41
C ILE A 69 3.78 -7.00 -8.54
N GLU A 70 3.25 -7.06 -9.76
CA GLU A 70 1.93 -7.65 -10.03
C GLU A 70 1.87 -9.16 -9.78
N GLU A 71 2.94 -9.90 -10.06
CA GLU A 71 3.02 -11.34 -9.78
C GLU A 71 3.11 -11.60 -8.28
N ILE A 72 3.80 -10.73 -7.54
CA ILE A 72 3.92 -10.76 -6.08
C ILE A 72 2.55 -10.60 -5.41
N ILE A 73 1.70 -9.69 -5.92
CA ILE A 73 0.40 -9.38 -5.31
C ILE A 73 -0.71 -10.35 -5.77
N LYS A 74 -0.66 -10.85 -7.01
CA LYS A 74 -1.69 -11.76 -7.56
C LYS A 74 -1.58 -13.20 -7.05
N SER A 75 -0.49 -13.57 -6.35
CA SER A 75 -0.28 -14.93 -5.85
C SER A 75 -1.01 -15.25 -4.54
N ARG A 76 -1.90 -14.38 -4.05
CA ARG A 76 -2.81 -14.63 -2.92
C ARG A 76 -4.25 -14.78 -3.38
#